data_AF-A0A8J9WSH7-F1
#
_entry.id   AF-A0A8J9WSH7-F1
#
_cell.length_a   1.000
_cell.length_b   1.000
_cell.length_c   1.000
_cell.angle_alpha   90.00
_cell.angle_beta   90.00
_cell.angle_gamma   90.00
#
_symmetry.space_group_name_H-M   'P 1'
#
loop_
_entity.id
_entity.type
_entity.pdbx_description
1 polymer ?
#
loop_
_entity_poly.entity_id
_entity_poly.type
_entity_poly.pdbx_seq_one_letter_code
_entity_poly.pdbx_strand_id
1 'polypeptide(L)'
;MAAETPSMLSASAQRLTQASTSSNSLGAGLSDGARRAIALWLGGCAAWVFSMVVLGGMTRLTRSGLSMTDWKFTGEKAPSTQEEWEAEFSKYKASPEYHKVNRGMSLEEFKFIYWMEYAHRMWGRALGIVFSVPAVFFAARGCVNGPLARRLSLLFAMGATQGFVGWWMVRSGLQETKEEWEVPRVSPYRLAAHLTSAAIIYGTLLWTSLSLAFPTSAAAAVSSDVAMTAGVNVLRRWAHPVAGLIAITALSGAFVAGMDAGHAYNTFPLMNGRLIPEEYWALPGWRNAFESTAAVQLHHRALALCTLGAVSALWARARTLPLPGPSRLLVHAMMGMATLQVALGITTLLTYVPPSLGTAHQAGALTLLTLALGLLHTLRRGPSAAAKFGMASQLGTPAALAAVLAVGTAVTQFS
;
A
#
# COMPACT_ATOMS: atom_id res chain seq x y z
N MET A 1 8.32 65.37 2.97
CA MET A 1 8.20 64.15 3.80
C MET A 1 6.72 63.80 3.91
N ALA A 2 6.26 62.81 3.15
CA ALA A 2 5.07 62.03 3.46
C ALA A 2 5.25 60.69 2.76
N ALA A 3 5.75 59.71 3.52
CA ALA A 3 5.96 58.36 3.05
C ALA A 3 4.59 57.68 2.84
N GLU A 4 4.37 57.12 1.65
CA GLU A 4 3.22 56.27 1.36
C GLU A 4 3.27 55.03 2.25
N THR A 5 2.32 54.92 3.17
CA THR A 5 2.04 53.68 3.89
C THR A 5 1.32 52.73 2.95
N PRO A 6 1.86 51.53 2.66
CA PRO A 6 1.13 50.54 1.88
C PRO A 6 -0.10 50.13 2.68
N SER A 7 -1.28 50.29 2.08
CA SER A 7 -2.55 50.04 2.77
C SER A 7 -2.61 48.61 3.31
N MET A 8 -3.00 48.46 4.58
CA MET A 8 -3.23 47.14 5.20
C MET A 8 -4.23 46.29 4.39
N LEU A 9 -5.05 46.92 3.53
CA LEU A 9 -5.96 46.27 2.60
C LEU A 9 -5.24 45.46 1.51
N SER A 10 -4.08 45.91 0.99
CA SER A 10 -3.36 45.15 -0.05
C SER A 10 -2.65 43.91 0.52
N ALA A 11 -2.09 44.04 1.73
CA ALA A 11 -1.48 42.93 2.47
C ALA A 11 -2.52 41.89 2.94
N SER A 12 -3.73 42.35 3.27
CA SER A 12 -4.87 41.50 3.61
C SER A 12 -5.40 40.77 2.37
N ALA A 13 -5.53 41.48 1.23
CA ALA A 13 -5.92 40.88 -0.04
C ALA A 13 -4.92 39.82 -0.50
N GLN A 14 -3.60 40.06 -0.34
CA GLN A 14 -2.56 39.08 -0.66
C GLN A 14 -2.63 37.83 0.25
N ARG A 15 -2.87 38.00 1.56
CA ARG A 15 -3.09 36.87 2.49
C ARG A 15 -4.35 36.08 2.16
N LEU A 16 -5.41 36.74 1.67
CA LEU A 16 -6.66 36.09 1.28
C LEU A 16 -6.54 35.32 -0.04
N THR A 17 -5.73 35.81 -0.99
CA THR A 17 -5.34 35.00 -2.17
C THR A 17 -4.52 33.77 -1.77
N GLN A 18 -3.62 33.87 -0.78
CA GLN A 18 -2.86 32.71 -0.28
C GLN A 18 -3.72 31.71 0.53
N ALA A 19 -4.78 32.17 1.19
CA ALA A 19 -5.68 31.31 1.97
C ALA A 19 -6.65 30.47 1.12
N SER A 20 -6.81 30.79 -0.17
CA SER A 20 -7.80 30.17 -1.06
C SER A 20 -7.31 28.94 -1.85
N THR A 21 -6.08 28.49 -1.64
CA THR A 21 -5.53 27.26 -2.24
C THR A 21 -5.57 26.08 -1.26
N SER A 22 -6.75 25.52 -0.98
CA SER A 22 -6.86 24.20 -0.34
C SER A 22 -6.64 23.06 -1.35
N SER A 23 -5.54 23.16 -2.11
CA SER A 23 -5.04 22.12 -3.01
C SER A 23 -3.79 21.50 -2.39
N ASN A 24 -3.95 20.33 -1.78
CA ASN A 24 -2.90 19.51 -1.16
C ASN A 24 -1.99 20.25 -0.14
N SER A 25 -2.37 20.23 1.13
CA SER A 25 -1.60 20.82 2.24
C SER A 25 -0.17 20.28 2.38
N LEU A 26 0.15 19.12 1.81
CA LEU A 26 1.49 18.53 1.84
C LEU A 26 2.52 19.36 1.07
N GLY A 27 2.13 19.98 -0.05
CA GLY A 27 3.04 20.75 -0.90
C GLY A 27 3.02 22.26 -0.64
N ALA A 28 2.18 22.73 0.28
CA ALA A 28 1.95 24.16 0.51
C ALA A 28 3.24 24.89 0.91
N GLY A 29 3.55 26.00 0.24
CA GLY A 29 4.73 26.82 0.50
C GLY A 29 6.06 26.22 0.04
N LEU A 30 6.08 25.03 -0.58
CA LEU A 30 7.28 24.45 -1.17
C LEU A 30 7.47 24.97 -2.60
N SER A 31 8.73 25.17 -3.00
CA SER A 31 9.05 25.42 -4.41
C SER A 31 8.72 24.18 -5.26
N ASP A 32 8.43 24.40 -6.54
CA ASP A 32 8.13 23.29 -7.46
C ASP A 32 9.28 22.28 -7.58
N GLY A 33 10.52 22.77 -7.55
CA GLY A 33 11.71 21.92 -7.56
C GLY A 33 11.80 21.02 -6.32
N ALA A 34 11.64 21.60 -5.12
CA ALA A 34 11.67 20.83 -3.87
C ALA A 34 10.53 19.81 -3.81
N ARG A 35 9.31 20.23 -4.19
CA ARG A 35 8.13 19.36 -4.24
C ARG A 35 8.34 18.15 -5.16
N ARG A 36 8.88 18.37 -6.37
CA ARG A 36 9.17 17.29 -7.32
C ARG A 36 10.28 16.36 -6.83
N ALA A 37 11.34 16.90 -6.24
CA ALA A 37 12.43 16.11 -5.67
C ALA A 37 11.92 15.18 -4.56
N ILE A 38 11.10 15.69 -3.64
CA ILE A 38 10.49 14.90 -2.56
C ILE A 38 9.53 13.85 -3.14
N ALA A 39 8.74 14.22 -4.17
CA ALA A 39 7.85 13.28 -4.83
C ALA A 39 8.60 12.10 -5.46
N LEU A 40 9.70 12.37 -6.16
CA LEU A 40 10.55 11.35 -6.77
C LEU A 40 11.23 10.48 -5.71
N TRP A 41 11.76 11.07 -4.65
CA TRP A 41 12.36 10.32 -3.54
C TRP A 41 11.33 9.38 -2.87
N LEU A 42 10.15 9.87 -2.51
CA LEU A 42 9.10 9.04 -1.93
C LEU A 42 8.56 7.98 -2.91
N GLY A 43 8.54 8.30 -4.22
CA GLY A 43 8.22 7.34 -5.28
C GLY A 43 9.27 6.24 -5.38
N GLY A 44 10.56 6.59 -5.26
CA GLY A 44 11.67 5.65 -5.16
C GLY A 44 11.55 4.74 -3.92
N CYS A 45 11.19 5.30 -2.76
CA CYS A 45 10.89 4.50 -1.57
C CYS A 45 9.70 3.55 -1.79
N ALA A 46 8.64 3.99 -2.48
CA ALA A 46 7.51 3.12 -2.83
C ALA A 46 7.95 1.97 -3.74
N ALA A 47 8.78 2.24 -4.76
CA ALA A 47 9.35 1.22 -5.63
C ALA A 47 10.27 0.24 -4.88
N TRP A 48 11.00 0.73 -3.87
CA TRP A 48 11.81 -0.10 -2.98
C TRP A 48 10.94 -1.01 -2.09
N VAL A 49 9.83 -0.51 -1.55
CA VAL A 49 8.87 -1.36 -0.81
C VAL A 49 8.24 -2.39 -1.75
N PHE A 50 7.94 -2.02 -3.01
CA PHE A 50 7.47 -2.97 -4.01
C PHE A 50 8.47 -4.12 -4.21
N SER A 51 9.75 -3.81 -4.42
CA SER A 51 10.79 -4.84 -4.59
C SER A 51 11.00 -5.66 -3.31
N MET A 52 10.89 -5.06 -2.12
CA MET A 52 10.86 -5.78 -0.84
C MET A 52 9.74 -6.81 -0.78
N VAL A 53 8.52 -6.45 -1.19
CA VAL A 53 7.38 -7.37 -1.21
C VAL A 53 7.67 -8.54 -2.15
N VAL A 54 8.22 -8.29 -3.34
CA VAL A 54 8.61 -9.35 -4.30
C VAL A 54 9.68 -10.28 -3.71
N LEU A 55 10.75 -9.72 -3.15
CA LEU A 55 11.84 -10.47 -2.52
C LEU A 55 11.35 -11.28 -1.31
N GLY A 56 10.44 -10.72 -0.50
CA GLY A 56 9.82 -11.41 0.63
C GLY A 56 8.92 -12.56 0.19
N GLY A 57 8.18 -12.39 -0.91
CA GLY A 57 7.42 -13.47 -1.54
C GLY A 57 8.31 -14.62 -1.98
N MET A 58 9.43 -14.31 -2.65
CA MET A 58 10.42 -15.32 -3.05
C MET A 58 11.04 -16.03 -1.83
N THR A 59 11.39 -15.28 -0.78
CA THR A 59 11.92 -15.83 0.49
C THR A 59 10.92 -16.79 1.15
N ARG A 60 9.61 -16.49 1.10
CA ARG A 60 8.58 -17.41 1.62
C ARG A 60 8.39 -18.64 0.74
N LEU A 61 8.35 -18.47 -0.58
CA LEU A 61 8.09 -19.58 -1.53
C LEU A 61 9.26 -20.57 -1.61
N THR A 62 10.49 -20.08 -1.39
CA THR A 62 11.70 -20.91 -1.29
C THR A 62 11.94 -21.45 0.12
N ARG A 63 11.03 -21.17 1.08
CA ARG A 63 11.17 -21.53 2.51
C ARG A 63 12.48 -21.05 3.13
N SER A 64 12.93 -19.88 2.72
CA SER A 64 14.18 -19.29 3.20
C SER A 64 14.03 -18.47 4.48
N GLY A 65 12.81 -18.11 4.86
CA GLY A 65 12.55 -17.08 5.89
C GLY A 65 12.83 -17.46 7.35
N LEU A 66 13.44 -18.63 7.61
CA LEU A 66 13.83 -19.12 8.93
C LEU A 66 15.29 -19.64 8.95
N SER A 67 16.06 -19.36 7.90
CA SER A 67 17.46 -19.78 7.74
C SER A 67 18.44 -19.06 8.66
N MET A 68 18.14 -17.82 9.06
CA MET A 68 18.94 -17.00 9.97
C MET A 68 18.36 -17.05 11.39
N THR A 69 18.85 -17.99 12.20
CA THR A 69 18.33 -18.30 13.54
C THR A 69 18.63 -17.23 14.59
N ASP A 70 19.72 -16.48 14.40
CA ASP A 70 20.10 -15.37 15.27
C ASP A 70 19.53 -14.03 14.74
N TRP A 71 19.39 -13.07 15.65
CA TRP A 71 19.03 -11.70 15.30
C TRP A 71 19.90 -10.70 16.04
N LYS A 72 20.58 -9.84 15.29
CA LYS A 72 21.34 -8.70 15.82
C LYS A 72 20.73 -7.37 15.38
N PHE A 73 20.58 -6.46 16.34
CA PHE A 73 20.02 -5.13 16.06
C PHE A 73 20.92 -4.28 15.16
N THR A 74 22.24 -4.33 15.36
CA THR A 74 23.25 -3.52 14.65
C THR A 74 23.49 -3.94 13.19
N GLY A 75 22.88 -5.04 12.74
CA GLY A 75 23.14 -5.65 11.44
C GLY A 75 24.06 -6.86 11.55
N GLU A 76 23.92 -7.78 10.60
CA GLU A 76 24.73 -8.98 10.49
C GLU A 76 25.61 -8.84 9.25
N LYS A 77 26.90 -9.13 9.40
CA LYS A 77 27.80 -9.31 8.26
C LYS A 77 27.55 -10.73 7.74
N ALA A 78 27.35 -10.86 6.43
CA ALA A 78 27.24 -12.19 5.82
C ALA A 78 28.54 -12.98 6.03
N PRO A 79 28.46 -14.30 6.27
CA PRO A 79 29.63 -15.16 6.34
C PRO A 79 30.47 -15.05 5.07
N SER A 80 31.78 -14.93 5.26
CA SER A 80 32.78 -14.68 4.23
C SER A 80 33.87 -15.74 4.16
N THR A 81 34.08 -16.50 5.24
CA THR A 81 35.00 -17.66 5.25
C THR A 81 34.22 -18.97 5.36
N GLN A 82 34.88 -20.09 5.05
CA GLN A 82 34.29 -21.41 5.14
C GLN A 82 33.89 -21.75 6.59
N GLU A 83 34.72 -21.37 7.56
CA GLU A 83 34.47 -21.57 8.98
C GLU A 83 33.25 -20.79 9.47
N GLU A 84 33.08 -19.54 9.00
CA GLU A 84 31.90 -18.72 9.32
C GLU A 84 30.62 -19.36 8.76
N TRP A 85 30.68 -19.90 7.53
CA TRP A 85 29.56 -20.61 6.91
C TRP A 85 29.19 -21.89 7.66
N GLU A 86 30.18 -22.68 8.07
CA GLU A 86 29.97 -23.90 8.86
C GLU A 86 29.39 -23.60 10.24
N ALA A 87 29.81 -22.50 10.87
CA ALA A 87 29.26 -22.05 12.15
C ALA A 87 27.77 -21.69 12.04
N GLU A 88 27.38 -20.88 11.06
CA GLU A 88 25.97 -20.53 10.83
C GLU A 88 25.14 -21.76 10.45
N PHE A 89 25.69 -22.64 9.60
CA PHE A 89 25.00 -23.86 9.23
C PHE A 89 24.82 -24.81 10.42
N SER A 90 25.79 -24.87 11.34
CA SER A 90 25.67 -25.66 12.57
C SER A 90 24.54 -25.16 13.48
N LYS A 91 24.32 -23.84 13.56
CA LYS A 91 23.16 -23.28 14.25
C LYS A 91 21.86 -23.66 13.55
N TYR A 92 21.82 -23.56 12.23
CA TYR A 92 20.64 -23.94 11.45
C TYR A 92 20.30 -25.42 11.61
N LYS A 93 21.29 -26.31 11.67
CA LYS A 93 21.11 -27.75 11.92
C LYS A 93 20.42 -28.07 13.24
N ALA A 94 20.54 -27.18 14.24
CA ALA A 94 19.86 -27.31 15.53
C ALA A 94 18.42 -26.76 15.51
N SER A 95 17.99 -26.14 14.41
CA SER A 95 16.65 -25.58 14.29
C SER A 95 15.60 -26.67 14.02
N PRO A 96 14.34 -26.46 14.46
CA PRO A 96 13.23 -27.36 14.14
C PRO A 96 13.02 -27.51 12.62
N GLU A 97 13.27 -26.46 11.83
CA GLU A 97 13.09 -26.48 10.38
C GLU A 97 14.07 -27.43 9.69
N TYR A 98 15.33 -27.46 10.12
CA TYR A 98 16.30 -28.44 9.61
C TYR A 98 15.88 -29.86 9.95
N HIS A 99 15.45 -30.12 11.19
CA HIS A 99 15.08 -31.47 11.61
C HIS A 99 13.81 -32.00 10.90
N LYS A 100 12.83 -31.14 10.64
CA LYS A 100 11.51 -31.55 10.11
C LYS A 100 11.34 -31.37 8.60
N VAL A 101 12.02 -30.39 8.00
CA VAL A 101 11.82 -30.02 6.58
C VAL A 101 13.08 -30.26 5.76
N ASN A 102 14.23 -29.80 6.24
CA ASN A 102 15.46 -29.73 5.46
C ASN A 102 16.51 -30.76 5.90
N ARG A 103 16.07 -31.93 6.38
CA ARG A 103 16.96 -32.96 6.92
C ARG A 103 17.88 -33.49 5.83
N GLY A 104 19.19 -33.38 6.06
CA GLY A 104 20.21 -33.83 5.10
C GLY A 104 20.60 -32.77 4.06
N MET A 105 20.10 -31.54 4.18
CA MET A 105 20.52 -30.40 3.37
C MET A 105 22.04 -30.22 3.39
N SER A 106 22.62 -29.91 2.25
CA SER A 106 24.04 -29.57 2.10
C SER A 106 24.33 -28.12 2.51
N LEU A 107 25.62 -27.80 2.73
CA LEU A 107 26.03 -26.42 3.00
C LEU A 107 25.69 -25.48 1.84
N GLU A 108 25.75 -25.96 0.60
CA GLU A 108 25.48 -25.13 -0.59
C GLU A 108 23.99 -24.77 -0.70
N GLU A 109 23.10 -25.73 -0.43
CA GLU A 109 21.67 -25.47 -0.34
C GLU A 109 21.33 -24.52 0.82
N PHE A 110 22.03 -24.66 1.96
CA PHE A 110 21.89 -23.72 3.08
C PHE A 110 22.30 -22.29 2.68
N LYS A 111 23.42 -22.11 1.96
CA LYS A 111 23.85 -20.79 1.48
C LYS A 111 22.78 -20.11 0.64
N PHE A 112 22.07 -20.86 -0.21
CA PHE A 112 20.98 -20.30 -1.01
C PHE A 112 19.87 -19.71 -0.14
N ILE A 113 19.34 -20.49 0.81
CA ILE A 113 18.26 -20.01 1.69
C ILE A 113 18.73 -18.86 2.60
N TYR A 114 19.97 -18.93 3.09
CA TYR A 114 20.59 -17.88 3.88
C TYR A 114 20.69 -16.56 3.10
N TRP A 115 21.17 -16.61 1.85
CA TRP A 115 21.31 -15.41 1.02
C TRP A 115 19.98 -14.75 0.71
N MET A 116 18.92 -15.54 0.51
CA MET A 116 17.57 -15.02 0.29
C MET A 116 17.06 -14.25 1.51
N GLU A 117 17.17 -14.82 2.71
CA GLU A 117 16.75 -14.14 3.93
C GLU A 117 17.64 -12.94 4.26
N TYR A 118 18.96 -13.09 4.13
CA TYR A 118 19.92 -12.02 4.34
C TYR A 118 19.64 -10.83 3.45
N ALA A 119 19.46 -11.08 2.14
CA ALA A 119 19.11 -10.05 1.17
C ALA A 119 17.83 -9.33 1.59
N HIS A 120 16.76 -10.07 1.94
CA HIS A 120 15.51 -9.45 2.37
C HIS A 120 15.67 -8.57 3.62
N ARG A 121 16.39 -9.05 4.64
CA ARG A 121 16.66 -8.30 5.88
C ARG A 121 17.49 -7.04 5.62
N MET A 122 18.56 -7.15 4.85
CA MET A 122 19.44 -6.01 4.54
C MET A 122 18.75 -4.99 3.64
N TRP A 123 17.92 -5.44 2.71
CA TRP A 123 17.15 -4.56 1.82
C TRP A 123 16.13 -3.71 2.59
N GLY A 124 15.52 -4.26 3.65
CA GLY A 124 14.67 -3.52 4.59
C GLY A 124 15.44 -2.49 5.43
N ARG A 125 16.65 -2.83 5.90
CA ARG A 125 17.51 -1.88 6.64
C ARG A 125 18.00 -0.74 5.76
N ALA A 126 18.41 -1.05 4.53
CA ALA A 126 18.80 -0.06 3.53
C ALA A 126 17.66 0.92 3.24
N LEU A 127 16.42 0.44 3.13
CA LEU A 127 15.24 1.31 2.99
C LEU A 127 15.11 2.30 4.15
N GLY A 128 15.38 1.87 5.39
CA GLY A 128 15.39 2.75 6.56
C GLY A 128 16.33 3.95 6.37
N ILE A 129 17.52 3.72 5.83
CA ILE A 129 18.52 4.76 5.53
C ILE A 129 18.06 5.63 4.35
N VAL A 130 17.66 5.00 3.24
CA VAL A 130 17.17 5.68 2.01
C VAL A 130 15.95 6.55 2.29
N PHE A 131 15.14 6.22 3.30
CA PHE A 131 14.07 7.08 3.78
C PHE A 131 14.61 8.16 4.75
N SER A 132 15.31 7.77 5.80
CA SER A 132 15.58 8.69 6.92
C SER A 132 16.59 9.79 6.55
N VAL A 133 17.63 9.48 5.78
CA VAL A 133 18.68 10.45 5.42
C VAL A 133 18.12 11.58 4.54
N PRO A 134 17.41 11.33 3.43
CA PRO A 134 16.78 12.39 2.67
C PRO A 134 15.69 13.13 3.46
N ALA A 135 14.93 12.45 4.33
CA ALA A 135 13.93 13.11 5.17
C ALA A 135 14.56 14.20 6.06
N VAL A 136 15.66 13.87 6.75
CA VAL A 136 16.41 14.82 7.58
C VAL A 136 17.02 15.92 6.72
N PHE A 137 17.60 15.58 5.56
CA PHE A 137 18.17 16.56 4.64
C PHE A 137 17.13 17.59 4.17
N PHE A 138 15.95 17.15 3.71
CA PHE A 138 14.90 18.07 3.26
C PHE A 138 14.35 18.91 4.42
N ALA A 139 14.23 18.35 5.63
CA ALA A 139 13.81 19.10 6.81
C ALA A 139 14.83 20.18 7.18
N ALA A 140 16.14 19.84 7.21
CA ALA A 140 17.22 20.78 7.49
C ALA A 140 17.31 21.92 6.45
N ARG A 141 16.90 21.65 5.20
CA ARG A 141 16.83 22.65 4.11
C ARG A 141 15.54 23.48 4.12
N GLY A 142 14.70 23.35 5.15
CA GLY A 142 13.40 24.05 5.22
C GLY A 142 12.40 23.62 4.14
N CYS A 143 12.66 22.49 3.48
CA CYS A 143 11.83 21.96 2.39
C CYS A 143 10.71 21.04 2.88
N VAL A 144 10.40 21.08 4.19
CA VAL A 144 9.36 20.26 4.82
C VAL A 144 8.47 21.16 5.67
N ASN A 145 7.21 21.33 5.24
CA ASN A 145 6.19 22.04 6.02
C ASN A 145 5.57 21.12 7.11
N GLY A 146 4.77 21.69 8.02
CA GLY A 146 4.15 20.94 9.12
C GLY A 146 3.29 19.72 8.69
N PRO A 147 2.40 19.85 7.68
CA PRO A 147 1.66 18.70 7.15
C PRO A 147 2.56 17.58 6.60
N LEU A 148 3.58 17.94 5.83
CA LEU A 148 4.54 16.97 5.28
C LEU A 148 5.38 16.33 6.39
N ALA A 149 5.83 17.10 7.39
CA ALA A 149 6.56 16.58 8.55
C ALA A 149 5.74 15.48 9.26
N ARG A 150 4.46 15.76 9.60
CA ARG A 150 3.58 14.76 10.22
C ARG A 150 3.43 13.50 9.36
N ARG A 151 3.33 13.66 8.03
CA ARG A 151 3.22 12.54 7.08
C ARG A 151 4.50 11.69 7.04
N LEU A 152 5.67 12.34 7.03
CA LEU A 152 6.96 11.66 7.06
C LEU A 152 7.19 10.95 8.40
N SER A 153 6.83 11.57 9.53
CA SER A 153 6.89 10.94 10.86
C SER A 153 5.98 9.70 10.94
N LEU A 154 4.77 9.77 10.38
CA LEU A 154 3.87 8.61 10.30
C LEU A 154 4.52 7.48 9.48
N LEU A 155 5.05 7.78 8.30
CA LEU A 155 5.73 6.80 7.44
C LEU A 155 6.94 6.16 8.14
N PHE A 156 7.73 6.95 8.87
CA PHE A 156 8.82 6.45 9.68
C PHE A 156 8.33 5.48 10.76
N ALA A 157 7.30 5.87 11.53
CA ALA A 157 6.73 5.04 12.58
C ALA A 157 6.15 3.72 12.02
N MET A 158 5.47 3.79 10.88
CA MET A 158 4.96 2.59 10.19
C MET A 158 6.11 1.69 9.72
N GLY A 159 7.18 2.26 9.15
CA GLY A 159 8.37 1.51 8.74
C GLY A 159 9.09 0.82 9.91
N ALA A 160 9.24 1.51 11.04
CA ALA A 160 9.80 0.93 12.26
C ALA A 160 8.92 -0.21 12.80
N THR A 161 7.60 -0.01 12.82
CA THR A 161 6.62 -1.05 13.18
C THR A 161 6.72 -2.25 12.24
N GLN A 162 6.95 -2.02 10.95
CA GLN A 162 7.10 -3.09 9.96
C GLN A 162 8.33 -3.95 10.23
N GLY A 163 9.46 -3.34 10.59
CA GLY A 163 10.65 -4.06 11.04
C GLY A 163 10.38 -4.89 12.29
N PHE A 164 9.63 -4.35 13.26
CA PHE A 164 9.20 -5.08 14.46
C PHE A 164 8.30 -6.27 14.14
N VAL A 165 7.29 -6.10 13.27
CA VAL A 165 6.41 -7.19 12.84
C VAL A 165 7.21 -8.28 12.12
N GLY A 166 8.17 -7.91 11.27
CA GLY A 166 9.07 -8.86 10.61
C GLY A 166 9.91 -9.67 11.60
N TRP A 167 10.50 -9.02 12.61
CA TRP A 167 11.21 -9.70 13.68
C TRP A 167 10.31 -10.66 14.46
N TRP A 168 9.10 -10.20 14.84
CA TRP A 168 8.12 -11.03 15.54
C TRP A 168 7.73 -12.26 14.72
N MET A 169 7.56 -12.10 13.41
CA MET A 169 7.23 -13.15 12.46
C MET A 169 8.29 -14.27 12.45
N VAL A 170 9.57 -13.92 12.35
CA VAL A 170 10.68 -14.88 12.32
C VAL A 170 10.87 -15.55 13.68
N ARG A 171 10.98 -14.76 14.76
CA ARG A 171 11.23 -15.28 16.12
C ARG A 171 10.22 -16.35 16.51
N SER A 172 8.96 -16.13 16.17
CA SER A 172 7.87 -17.04 16.49
C SER A 172 7.72 -18.22 15.53
N GLY A 173 8.42 -18.22 14.39
CA GLY A 173 8.53 -19.37 13.49
C GLY A 173 9.64 -20.34 13.88
N LEU A 174 10.64 -19.88 14.66
CA LEU A 174 11.76 -20.68 15.17
C LEU A 174 11.44 -21.44 16.48
N GLN A 175 10.26 -21.22 17.06
CA GLN A 175 9.83 -21.91 18.28
C GLN A 175 9.40 -23.35 17.95
N GLU A 176 9.69 -24.28 18.87
CA GLU A 176 9.18 -25.65 18.75
C GLU A 176 7.66 -25.67 18.68
N THR A 177 7.13 -26.47 17.77
CA THR A 177 5.69 -26.67 17.61
C THR A 177 5.18 -27.55 18.74
N LYS A 178 3.93 -27.33 19.18
CA LYS A 178 3.34 -28.11 20.28
C LYS A 178 3.16 -29.59 19.93
N GLU A 179 2.96 -29.87 18.65
CA GLU A 179 2.79 -31.22 18.12
C GLU A 179 4.01 -31.65 17.31
N GLU A 180 4.36 -32.93 17.41
CA GLU A 180 5.52 -33.53 16.72
C GLU A 180 5.38 -33.43 15.18
N TRP A 181 4.17 -33.60 14.66
CA TRP A 181 3.84 -33.60 13.23
C TRP A 181 3.66 -32.21 12.62
N GLU A 182 3.64 -31.14 13.43
CA GLU A 182 3.45 -29.79 12.94
C GLU A 182 4.76 -29.25 12.32
N VAL A 183 4.66 -28.78 11.07
CA VAL A 183 5.78 -28.20 10.34
C VAL A 183 6.09 -26.81 10.91
N PRO A 184 7.35 -26.53 11.32
CA PRO A 184 7.77 -25.21 11.78
C PRO A 184 7.53 -24.20 10.66
N ARG A 185 6.64 -23.25 10.89
CA ARG A 185 6.30 -22.23 9.91
C ARG A 185 5.82 -20.96 10.60
N VAL A 186 5.93 -19.87 9.86
CA VAL A 186 5.29 -18.62 10.24
C VAL A 186 3.77 -18.79 10.20
N SER A 187 3.08 -18.42 11.28
CA SER A 187 1.62 -18.38 11.34
C SER A 187 1.04 -17.57 10.17
N PRO A 188 0.00 -18.08 9.46
CA PRO A 188 -0.67 -17.35 8.39
C PRO A 188 -1.16 -15.96 8.82
N TYR A 189 -1.59 -15.81 10.08
CA TYR A 189 -1.99 -14.53 10.65
C TYR A 189 -0.85 -13.52 10.72
N ARG A 190 0.36 -13.95 11.09
CA ARG A 190 1.54 -13.08 11.16
C ARG A 190 2.03 -12.69 9.78
N LEU A 191 2.02 -13.62 8.82
CA LEU A 191 2.33 -13.34 7.42
C LEU A 191 1.33 -12.34 6.83
N ALA A 192 0.03 -12.54 7.07
CA ALA A 192 -1.01 -11.63 6.64
C ALA A 192 -0.85 -10.24 7.28
N ALA A 193 -0.56 -10.16 8.58
CA ALA A 193 -0.30 -8.89 9.25
C ALA A 193 0.90 -8.16 8.61
N HIS A 194 2.02 -8.86 8.39
CA HIS A 194 3.24 -8.29 7.82
C HIS A 194 3.05 -7.79 6.38
N LEU A 195 2.36 -8.58 5.53
CA LEU A 195 2.06 -8.17 4.16
C LEU A 195 1.07 -7.00 4.12
N THR A 196 0.06 -7.01 5.01
CA THR A 196 -0.93 -5.94 5.11
C THR A 196 -0.26 -4.62 5.50
N SER A 197 0.58 -4.61 6.54
CA SER A 197 1.32 -3.40 6.91
C SER A 197 2.27 -2.95 5.80
N ALA A 198 2.92 -3.88 5.08
CA ALA A 198 3.74 -3.55 3.90
C ALA A 198 2.92 -2.81 2.84
N ALA A 199 1.73 -3.33 2.51
CA ALA A 199 0.84 -2.77 1.51
C ALA A 199 0.30 -1.40 1.92
N ILE A 200 0.01 -1.17 3.20
CA ILE A 200 -0.42 0.14 3.72
C ILE A 200 0.74 1.16 3.64
N ILE A 201 1.97 0.77 4.00
CA ILE A 201 3.16 1.62 3.85
C ILE A 201 3.37 1.98 2.39
N TYR A 202 3.36 0.97 1.51
CA TYR A 202 3.47 1.14 0.07
C TYR A 202 2.43 2.12 -0.47
N GLY A 203 1.16 1.88 -0.16
CA GLY A 203 0.06 2.74 -0.59
C GLY A 203 0.18 4.16 -0.06
N THR A 204 0.64 4.33 1.18
CA THR A 204 0.85 5.65 1.79
C THR A 204 2.01 6.40 1.13
N LEU A 205 3.13 5.73 0.84
CA LEU A 205 4.26 6.29 0.10
C LEU A 205 3.84 6.71 -1.31
N LEU A 206 3.21 5.79 -2.05
CA LEU A 206 2.72 6.03 -3.41
C LEU A 206 1.74 7.21 -3.44
N TRP A 207 0.74 7.22 -2.56
CA TRP A 207 -0.25 8.29 -2.50
C TRP A 207 0.38 9.65 -2.15
N THR A 208 1.36 9.66 -1.24
CA THR A 208 2.08 10.89 -0.86
C THR A 208 2.94 11.40 -2.01
N SER A 209 3.67 10.51 -2.68
CA SER A 209 4.45 10.82 -3.88
C SER A 209 3.57 11.39 -4.98
N LEU A 210 2.46 10.71 -5.33
CA LEU A 210 1.51 11.18 -6.34
C LEU A 210 0.87 12.52 -5.96
N SER A 211 0.56 12.73 -4.68
CA SER A 211 -0.02 13.99 -4.21
C SER A 211 0.97 15.15 -4.38
N LEU A 212 2.25 14.92 -4.08
CA LEU A 212 3.30 15.91 -4.28
C LEU A 212 3.61 16.11 -5.76
N ALA A 213 3.64 15.06 -6.59
CA ALA A 213 3.90 15.18 -8.03
C ALA A 213 2.75 15.88 -8.77
N PHE A 214 1.51 15.50 -8.46
CA PHE A 214 0.27 15.93 -9.11
C PHE A 214 -0.69 16.56 -8.08
N PRO A 215 -0.42 17.79 -7.62
CA PRO A 215 -1.20 18.46 -6.58
C PRO A 215 -2.65 18.74 -7.03
N THR A 216 -2.84 19.01 -8.33
CA THR A 216 -4.15 19.06 -8.98
C THR A 216 -4.44 17.70 -9.60
N SER A 217 -5.52 17.04 -9.17
CA SER A 217 -5.95 15.77 -9.77
C SER A 217 -6.52 15.98 -11.18
N ALA A 218 -6.56 14.91 -11.99
CA ALA A 218 -7.16 14.98 -13.32
C ALA A 218 -8.65 15.37 -13.26
N ALA A 219 -9.38 14.88 -12.26
CA ALA A 219 -10.76 15.29 -11.99
C ALA A 219 -10.89 16.77 -11.59
N ALA A 220 -9.95 17.31 -10.83
CA ALA A 220 -9.95 18.73 -10.47
C ALA A 220 -9.63 19.63 -11.68
N ALA A 221 -8.75 19.18 -12.57
CA ALA A 221 -8.36 19.93 -13.76
C ALA A 221 -9.52 20.13 -14.76
N VAL A 222 -10.50 19.23 -14.76
CA VAL A 222 -11.69 19.29 -15.65
C VAL A 222 -12.95 19.73 -14.92
N SER A 223 -12.85 20.31 -13.72
CA SER A 223 -14.03 20.58 -12.87
C SER A 223 -15.01 21.60 -13.45
N SER A 224 -14.62 22.38 -14.46
CA SER A 224 -15.49 23.30 -15.20
C SER A 224 -16.38 22.58 -16.22
N ASP A 225 -16.00 21.38 -16.67
CA ASP A 225 -16.79 20.57 -17.57
C ASP A 225 -17.82 19.76 -16.76
N VAL A 226 -19.10 20.12 -16.91
CA VAL A 226 -20.22 19.51 -16.18
C VAL A 226 -20.36 18.02 -16.52
N ALA A 227 -20.20 17.65 -17.79
CA ALA A 227 -20.36 16.28 -18.25
C ALA A 227 -19.22 15.40 -17.71
N MET A 228 -17.95 15.83 -17.85
CA MET A 228 -16.81 15.11 -17.28
C MET A 228 -16.88 15.02 -15.76
N THR A 229 -17.32 16.09 -15.09
CA THR A 229 -17.50 16.08 -13.62
C THR A 229 -18.54 15.06 -13.19
N ALA A 230 -19.67 14.97 -13.89
CA ALA A 230 -20.69 13.95 -13.65
C ALA A 230 -20.12 12.54 -13.88
N GLY A 231 -19.41 12.32 -14.99
CA GLY A 231 -18.77 11.03 -15.30
C GLY A 231 -17.76 10.59 -14.24
N VAL A 232 -16.89 11.49 -13.80
CA VAL A 232 -15.95 11.26 -12.70
C VAL A 232 -16.66 10.92 -11.40
N ASN A 233 -17.76 11.60 -11.05
CA ASN A 233 -18.52 11.33 -9.84
C ASN A 233 -19.13 9.92 -9.85
N VAL A 234 -19.68 9.49 -10.99
CA VAL A 234 -20.19 8.12 -11.17
C VAL A 234 -19.04 7.12 -11.02
N LEU A 235 -17.95 7.30 -11.78
CA LEU A 235 -16.82 6.37 -11.74
C LEU A 235 -16.22 6.25 -10.35
N ARG A 236 -16.11 7.36 -9.60
CA ARG A 236 -15.59 7.37 -8.24
C ARG A 236 -16.37 6.47 -7.29
N ARG A 237 -17.70 6.44 -7.39
CA ARG A 237 -18.57 5.58 -6.56
C ARG A 237 -18.31 4.09 -6.81
N TRP A 238 -17.92 3.73 -8.02
CA TRP A 238 -17.55 2.36 -8.39
C TRP A 238 -16.10 2.04 -8.05
N ALA A 239 -15.18 2.99 -8.25
CA ALA A 239 -13.75 2.75 -8.09
C ALA A 239 -13.34 2.46 -6.64
N HIS A 240 -13.99 3.07 -5.63
CA HIS A 240 -13.68 2.82 -4.22
C HIS A 240 -13.95 1.38 -3.77
N PRO A 241 -15.17 0.82 -3.94
CA PRO A 241 -15.42 -0.57 -3.56
C PRO A 241 -14.59 -1.55 -4.39
N VAL A 242 -14.35 -1.27 -5.68
CA VAL A 242 -13.47 -2.10 -6.51
C VAL A 242 -12.03 -2.11 -5.98
N ALA A 243 -11.48 -0.95 -5.61
CA ALA A 243 -10.15 -0.88 -5.01
C ALA A 243 -10.09 -1.61 -3.66
N GLY A 244 -11.15 -1.52 -2.85
CA GLY A 244 -11.27 -2.29 -1.62
C GLY A 244 -11.27 -3.79 -1.86
N LEU A 245 -12.02 -4.26 -2.85
CA LEU A 245 -12.07 -5.68 -3.23
C LEU A 245 -10.72 -6.18 -3.79
N ILE A 246 -10.02 -5.36 -4.60
CA ILE A 246 -8.65 -5.66 -5.05
C ILE A 246 -7.72 -5.83 -3.86
N ALA A 247 -7.78 -4.92 -2.87
CA ALA A 247 -6.95 -5.00 -1.67
C ALA A 247 -7.26 -6.27 -0.86
N ILE A 248 -8.55 -6.55 -0.60
CA ILE A 248 -8.97 -7.76 0.14
C ILE A 248 -8.50 -9.03 -0.57
N THR A 249 -8.63 -9.09 -1.90
CA THR A 249 -8.17 -10.24 -2.70
C THR A 249 -6.66 -10.40 -2.60
N ALA A 250 -5.89 -9.33 -2.77
CA ALA A 250 -4.43 -9.37 -2.63
C ALA A 250 -4.00 -9.84 -1.23
N LEU A 251 -4.66 -9.35 -0.17
CA LEU A 251 -4.33 -9.70 1.22
C LEU A 251 -4.77 -11.13 1.57
N SER A 252 -5.87 -11.64 1.02
CA SER A 252 -6.28 -13.04 1.20
C SER A 252 -5.24 -14.03 0.68
N GLY A 253 -4.43 -13.64 -0.31
CA GLY A 253 -3.29 -14.43 -0.80
C GLY A 253 -2.23 -14.70 0.26
N ALA A 254 -2.12 -13.87 1.30
CA ALA A 254 -1.21 -14.13 2.43
C ALA A 254 -1.59 -15.38 3.22
N PHE A 255 -2.89 -15.66 3.36
CA PHE A 255 -3.38 -16.88 4.00
C PHE A 255 -3.10 -18.10 3.13
N VAL A 256 -3.33 -17.99 1.81
CA VAL A 256 -3.00 -19.06 0.85
C VAL A 256 -1.51 -19.41 0.91
N ALA A 257 -0.63 -18.41 0.89
CA ALA A 257 0.80 -18.61 1.00
C ALA A 257 1.22 -19.11 2.39
N GLY A 258 0.64 -18.57 3.47
CA GLY A 258 0.97 -18.94 4.85
C GLY A 258 0.62 -20.39 5.18
N MET A 259 -0.47 -20.90 4.63
CA MET A 259 -0.93 -22.27 4.82
C MET A 259 -0.38 -23.27 3.80
N ASP A 260 0.41 -22.81 2.82
CA ASP A 260 0.79 -23.57 1.62
C ASP A 260 -0.42 -24.12 0.84
N ALA A 261 -1.58 -23.45 0.97
CA ALA A 261 -2.85 -23.90 0.41
C ALA A 261 -2.86 -23.96 -1.12
N GLY A 262 -1.93 -23.29 -1.79
CA GLY A 262 -1.75 -23.39 -3.24
C GLY A 262 -1.40 -24.80 -3.74
N HIS A 263 -0.93 -25.71 -2.87
CA HIS A 263 -0.58 -27.09 -3.21
C HIS A 263 -1.70 -28.11 -2.94
N ALA A 264 -2.85 -27.67 -2.41
CA ALA A 264 -3.88 -28.60 -1.92
C ALA A 264 -4.91 -29.04 -2.97
N TYR A 265 -5.20 -28.20 -3.96
CA TYR A 265 -6.21 -28.49 -4.98
C TYR A 265 -5.75 -27.92 -6.32
N ASN A 266 -5.01 -28.68 -7.12
CA ASN A 266 -4.33 -28.14 -8.31
C ASN A 266 -5.13 -28.32 -9.61
N THR A 267 -6.46 -28.31 -9.50
CA THR A 267 -7.42 -28.30 -10.61
C THR A 267 -8.19 -26.97 -10.64
N PHE A 268 -8.70 -26.58 -11.82
CA PHE A 268 -9.55 -25.40 -12.00
C PHE A 268 -10.59 -25.65 -13.12
N PRO A 269 -11.85 -25.18 -13.02
CA PRO A 269 -12.41 -24.36 -11.94
C PRO A 269 -12.76 -25.16 -10.67
N LEU A 270 -12.95 -26.47 -10.79
CA LEU A 270 -13.25 -27.37 -9.68
C LEU A 270 -12.02 -27.60 -8.80
N MET A 271 -12.24 -27.92 -7.54
CA MET A 271 -11.24 -28.33 -6.55
C MET A 271 -11.40 -29.84 -6.32
N ASN A 272 -10.53 -30.65 -6.93
CA ASN A 272 -10.60 -32.13 -6.92
C ASN A 272 -11.98 -32.67 -7.33
N GLY A 273 -12.54 -32.15 -8.42
CA GLY A 273 -13.82 -32.61 -8.98
C GLY A 273 -15.07 -32.01 -8.35
N ARG A 274 -14.96 -31.20 -7.28
CA ARG A 274 -16.09 -30.51 -6.64
C ARG A 274 -15.92 -29.00 -6.68
N LEU A 275 -17.01 -28.24 -6.70
CA LEU A 275 -16.95 -26.76 -6.59
C LEU A 275 -16.61 -26.33 -5.16
N ILE A 276 -17.22 -27.00 -4.18
CA ILE A 276 -16.92 -26.85 -2.75
C ILE A 276 -16.42 -28.22 -2.27
N PRO A 277 -15.14 -28.35 -1.89
CA PRO A 277 -14.61 -29.59 -1.33
C PRO A 277 -15.31 -29.98 -0.03
N GLU A 278 -15.33 -31.27 0.30
CA GLU A 278 -15.92 -31.75 1.55
C GLU A 278 -15.16 -31.22 2.78
N GLU A 279 -13.84 -31.07 2.66
CA GLU A 279 -12.96 -30.54 3.72
C GLU A 279 -13.21 -29.06 4.02
N TYR A 280 -14.01 -28.37 3.18
CA TYR A 280 -14.47 -27.02 3.47
C TYR A 280 -15.25 -26.96 4.79
N TRP A 281 -15.91 -28.04 5.21
CA TRP A 281 -16.74 -28.05 6.43
C TRP A 281 -16.01 -28.60 7.67
N ALA A 282 -14.69 -28.82 7.57
CA ALA A 282 -13.91 -29.51 8.60
C ALA A 282 -13.75 -28.71 9.91
N LEU A 283 -13.84 -27.38 9.87
CA LEU A 283 -13.71 -26.51 11.04
C LEU A 283 -14.98 -25.69 11.27
N PRO A 284 -15.35 -25.42 12.53
CA PRO A 284 -16.53 -24.61 12.83
C PRO A 284 -16.24 -23.11 12.75
N GLY A 285 -17.26 -22.34 12.35
CA GLY A 285 -17.32 -20.90 12.48
C GLY A 285 -16.22 -20.13 11.72
N TRP A 286 -15.73 -19.04 12.32
CA TRP A 286 -14.76 -18.14 11.70
C TRP A 286 -13.40 -18.80 11.46
N ARG A 287 -13.01 -19.79 12.27
CA ARG A 287 -11.74 -20.51 12.12
C ARG A 287 -11.64 -21.20 10.78
N ASN A 288 -12.76 -21.73 10.27
CA ASN A 288 -12.78 -22.36 8.96
C ASN A 288 -12.30 -21.42 7.85
N ALA A 289 -12.74 -20.16 7.85
CA ALA A 289 -12.39 -19.20 6.81
C ALA A 289 -10.89 -18.87 6.73
N PHE A 290 -10.13 -19.07 7.82
CA PHE A 290 -8.72 -18.66 7.92
C PHE A 290 -7.74 -19.80 8.22
N GLU A 291 -8.23 -20.95 8.70
CA GLU A 291 -7.42 -22.09 9.16
C GLU A 291 -7.73 -23.39 8.41
N SER A 292 -8.78 -23.44 7.58
CA SER A 292 -9.01 -24.56 6.67
C SER A 292 -8.36 -24.29 5.30
N THR A 293 -7.47 -25.19 4.89
CA THR A 293 -6.79 -25.13 3.60
C THR A 293 -7.78 -25.08 2.44
N ALA A 294 -8.87 -25.86 2.52
CA ALA A 294 -9.94 -25.88 1.53
C ALA A 294 -10.67 -24.54 1.46
N ALA A 295 -11.05 -23.99 2.61
CA ALA A 295 -11.79 -22.74 2.68
C ALA A 295 -10.96 -21.55 2.20
N VAL A 296 -9.72 -21.41 2.69
CA VAL A 296 -8.81 -20.33 2.29
C VAL A 296 -8.57 -20.34 0.78
N GLN A 297 -8.37 -21.52 0.19
CA GLN A 297 -8.13 -21.62 -1.23
C GLN A 297 -9.40 -21.33 -2.05
N LEU A 298 -10.56 -21.85 -1.65
CA LEU A 298 -11.85 -21.56 -2.29
C LEU A 298 -12.19 -20.06 -2.22
N HIS A 299 -12.05 -19.45 -1.04
CA HIS A 299 -12.32 -18.02 -0.82
C HIS A 299 -11.43 -17.15 -1.68
N HIS A 300 -10.13 -17.45 -1.76
CA HIS A 300 -9.22 -16.69 -2.60
C HIS A 300 -9.57 -16.79 -4.10
N ARG A 301 -9.94 -17.98 -4.59
CA ARG A 301 -10.43 -18.18 -5.97
C ARG A 301 -11.70 -17.36 -6.23
N ALA A 302 -12.66 -17.43 -5.32
CA ALA A 302 -13.92 -16.69 -5.43
C ALA A 302 -13.67 -15.17 -5.42
N LEU A 303 -12.82 -14.68 -4.52
CA LEU A 303 -12.40 -13.28 -4.46
C LEU A 303 -11.71 -12.82 -5.76
N ALA A 304 -10.87 -13.66 -6.36
CA ALA A 304 -10.21 -13.36 -7.63
C ALA A 304 -11.23 -13.22 -8.78
N LEU A 305 -12.20 -14.13 -8.89
CA LEU A 305 -13.25 -14.07 -9.92
C LEU A 305 -14.20 -12.89 -9.69
N CYS A 306 -14.60 -12.63 -8.44
CA CYS A 306 -15.39 -11.45 -8.07
C CYS A 306 -14.64 -10.15 -8.40
N THR A 307 -13.33 -10.10 -8.15
CA THR A 307 -12.50 -8.94 -8.49
C THR A 307 -12.46 -8.72 -9.99
N LEU A 308 -12.24 -9.78 -10.79
CA LEU A 308 -12.26 -9.68 -12.24
C LEU A 308 -13.62 -9.20 -12.76
N GLY A 309 -14.72 -9.73 -12.22
CA GLY A 309 -16.08 -9.28 -12.55
C GLY A 309 -16.31 -7.81 -12.21
N ALA A 310 -15.89 -7.37 -11.02
CA ALA A 310 -16.05 -6.00 -10.56
C ALA A 310 -15.20 -5.00 -11.38
N VAL A 311 -13.95 -5.37 -11.71
CA VAL A 311 -13.08 -4.59 -12.60
C VAL A 311 -13.66 -4.53 -14.01
N SER A 312 -14.21 -5.64 -14.53
CA SER A 312 -14.87 -5.69 -15.84
C SER A 312 -16.10 -4.78 -15.88
N ALA A 313 -16.91 -4.77 -14.83
CA ALA A 313 -18.08 -3.91 -14.72
C ALA A 313 -17.69 -2.41 -14.63
N LEU A 314 -16.67 -2.08 -13.82
CA LEU A 314 -16.08 -0.74 -13.76
C LEU A 314 -15.57 -0.30 -15.13
N TRP A 315 -14.86 -1.18 -15.84
CA TRP A 315 -14.31 -0.94 -17.17
C TRP A 315 -15.41 -0.71 -18.20
N ALA A 316 -16.42 -1.58 -18.25
CA ALA A 316 -17.56 -1.43 -19.14
C ALA A 316 -18.29 -0.10 -18.89
N ARG A 317 -18.51 0.27 -17.63
CA ARG A 317 -19.12 1.54 -17.27
C ARG A 317 -18.26 2.73 -17.68
N ALA A 318 -16.95 2.69 -17.44
CA ALA A 318 -16.03 3.78 -17.77
C ALA A 318 -16.00 4.11 -19.27
N ARG A 319 -16.17 3.12 -20.15
CA ARG A 319 -16.21 3.34 -21.61
C ARG A 319 -17.34 4.27 -22.04
N THR A 320 -18.47 4.23 -21.33
CA THR A 320 -19.65 5.07 -21.61
C THR A 320 -19.60 6.46 -20.98
N LEU A 321 -18.58 6.76 -20.18
CA LEU A 321 -18.49 8.00 -19.43
C LEU A 321 -17.48 8.97 -20.08
N PRO A 322 -17.77 10.29 -20.07
CA PRO A 322 -16.76 11.31 -20.33
C PRO A 322 -15.77 11.33 -19.14
N LEU A 323 -14.50 11.09 -19.41
CA LEU A 323 -13.46 10.90 -18.40
C LEU A 323 -12.15 11.54 -18.87
N PRO A 324 -11.35 12.12 -17.95
CA PRO A 324 -10.00 12.54 -18.25
C PRO A 324 -9.15 11.39 -18.79
N GLY A 325 -8.26 11.70 -19.75
CA GLY A 325 -7.35 10.72 -20.38
C GLY A 325 -6.62 9.82 -19.38
N PRO A 326 -5.94 10.37 -18.35
CA PRO A 326 -5.26 9.55 -17.34
C PRO A 326 -6.17 8.57 -16.60
N SER A 327 -7.39 8.98 -16.24
CA SER A 327 -8.37 8.11 -15.58
C SER A 327 -8.82 6.98 -16.51
N ARG A 328 -9.03 7.28 -17.80
CA ARG A 328 -9.40 6.27 -18.80
C ARG A 328 -8.28 5.25 -18.99
N LEU A 329 -7.03 5.72 -19.14
CA LEU A 329 -5.85 4.87 -19.27
C LEU A 329 -5.73 3.89 -18.10
N LEU A 330 -5.87 4.39 -16.86
CA LEU A 330 -5.77 3.57 -15.66
C LEU A 330 -6.88 2.51 -15.58
N VAL A 331 -8.10 2.82 -16.02
CA VAL A 331 -9.18 1.81 -16.09
C VAL A 331 -8.87 0.72 -17.11
N HIS A 332 -8.31 1.06 -18.28
CA HIS A 332 -7.85 0.06 -19.26
C HIS A 332 -6.71 -0.80 -18.71
N ALA A 333 -5.71 -0.18 -18.07
CA ALA A 333 -4.60 -0.89 -17.46
C ALA A 333 -5.06 -1.82 -16.33
N MET A 334 -6.02 -1.39 -15.49
CA MET A 334 -6.61 -2.23 -14.44
C MET A 334 -7.29 -3.48 -15.04
N MET A 335 -8.04 -3.33 -16.14
CA MET A 335 -8.69 -4.47 -16.79
C MET A 335 -7.66 -5.47 -17.34
N GLY A 336 -6.62 -4.98 -18.02
CA GLY A 336 -5.53 -5.81 -18.52
C GLY A 336 -4.80 -6.56 -17.40
N MET A 337 -4.41 -5.85 -16.34
CA MET A 337 -3.71 -6.43 -15.20
C MET A 337 -4.60 -7.40 -14.41
N ALA A 338 -5.89 -7.12 -14.20
CA ALA A 338 -6.80 -8.05 -13.52
C ALA A 338 -6.97 -9.37 -14.29
N THR A 339 -7.04 -9.29 -15.63
CA THR A 339 -7.09 -10.47 -16.49
C THR A 339 -5.81 -11.28 -16.40
N LEU A 340 -4.65 -10.61 -16.52
CA LEU A 340 -3.34 -11.23 -16.34
C LEU A 340 -3.20 -11.87 -14.95
N GLN A 341 -3.74 -11.23 -13.92
CA GLN A 341 -3.64 -11.71 -12.54
C GLN A 341 -4.41 -13.02 -12.34
N VAL A 342 -5.62 -13.13 -12.88
CA VAL A 342 -6.39 -14.38 -12.82
C VAL A 342 -5.68 -15.48 -13.64
N ALA A 343 -5.17 -15.17 -14.83
CA ALA A 343 -4.40 -16.11 -15.63
C ALA A 343 -3.14 -16.60 -14.91
N LEU A 344 -2.38 -15.70 -14.30
CA LEU A 344 -1.20 -16.02 -13.48
C LEU A 344 -1.57 -16.88 -12.27
N GLY A 345 -2.68 -16.57 -11.59
CA GLY A 345 -3.14 -17.32 -10.42
C GLY A 345 -3.53 -18.76 -10.78
N ILE A 346 -4.30 -18.93 -11.87
CA ILE A 346 -4.66 -20.24 -12.40
C ILE A 346 -3.42 -21.00 -12.84
N THR A 347 -2.49 -20.36 -13.55
CA THR A 347 -1.25 -21.02 -14.01
C THR A 347 -0.39 -21.45 -12.83
N THR A 348 -0.21 -20.59 -11.83
CA THR A 348 0.52 -20.91 -10.59
C THR A 348 -0.09 -22.12 -9.89
N LEU A 349 -1.42 -22.17 -9.82
CA LEU A 349 -2.15 -23.29 -9.25
C LEU A 349 -1.94 -24.59 -10.05
N LEU A 350 -2.16 -24.57 -11.37
CA LEU A 350 -2.07 -25.78 -12.21
C LEU A 350 -0.65 -26.35 -12.30
N THR A 351 0.37 -25.51 -12.08
CA THR A 351 1.80 -25.91 -12.13
C THR A 351 2.40 -26.19 -10.75
N TYR A 352 1.57 -26.33 -9.72
CA TYR A 352 2.00 -26.69 -8.37
C TYR A 352 2.91 -25.64 -7.69
N VAL A 353 2.53 -24.37 -7.85
CA VAL A 353 3.14 -23.18 -7.21
C VAL A 353 4.66 -23.03 -7.44
N PRO A 354 5.16 -22.98 -8.69
CA PRO A 354 6.56 -22.67 -8.92
C PRO A 354 6.92 -21.29 -8.33
N PRO A 355 8.06 -21.14 -7.62
CA PRO A 355 8.40 -19.89 -6.94
C PRO A 355 8.37 -18.66 -7.86
N SER A 356 8.83 -18.81 -9.11
CA SER A 356 8.80 -17.73 -10.11
C SER A 356 7.38 -17.25 -10.41
N LEU A 357 6.42 -18.16 -10.60
CA LEU A 357 5.02 -17.82 -10.88
C LEU A 357 4.31 -17.29 -9.63
N GLY A 358 4.54 -17.87 -8.46
CA GLY A 358 4.00 -17.36 -7.20
C GLY A 358 4.49 -15.94 -6.89
N THR A 359 5.78 -15.67 -7.09
CA THR A 359 6.35 -14.32 -6.94
C THR A 359 5.83 -13.36 -8.01
N ALA A 360 5.69 -13.78 -9.27
CA ALA A 360 5.10 -12.96 -10.33
C ALA A 360 3.62 -12.62 -10.05
N HIS A 361 2.85 -13.59 -9.54
CA HIS A 361 1.48 -13.37 -9.11
C HIS A 361 1.42 -12.36 -7.95
N GLN A 362 2.29 -12.46 -6.95
CA GLN A 362 2.36 -11.47 -5.86
C GLN A 362 2.72 -10.07 -6.37
N ALA A 363 3.69 -9.95 -7.29
CA ALA A 363 4.05 -8.68 -7.92
C ALA A 363 2.86 -8.08 -8.68
N GLY A 364 2.17 -8.90 -9.48
CA GLY A 364 0.98 -8.49 -10.25
C GLY A 364 -0.18 -8.02 -9.37
N ALA A 365 -0.40 -8.64 -8.21
CA ALA A 365 -1.41 -8.19 -7.24
C ALA A 365 -1.09 -6.77 -6.73
N LEU A 366 0.17 -6.51 -6.40
CA LEU A 366 0.60 -5.19 -5.95
C LEU A 366 0.51 -4.16 -7.09
N THR A 367 0.87 -4.53 -8.33
CA THR A 367 0.69 -3.69 -9.52
C THR A 367 -0.78 -3.33 -9.75
N LEU A 368 -1.70 -4.29 -9.63
CA LEU A 368 -3.14 -4.02 -9.75
C LEU A 368 -3.62 -3.04 -8.67
N LEU A 369 -3.12 -3.18 -7.43
CA LEU A 369 -3.37 -2.22 -6.36
C LEU A 369 -2.78 -0.83 -6.67
N THR A 370 -1.58 -0.74 -7.23
CA THR A 370 -0.97 0.52 -7.71
C THR A 370 -1.87 1.23 -8.71
N LEU A 371 -2.39 0.50 -9.70
CA LEU A 371 -3.27 1.04 -10.73
C LEU A 371 -4.59 1.52 -10.12
N ALA A 372 -5.17 0.77 -9.19
CA ALA A 372 -6.37 1.17 -8.46
C ALA A 372 -6.15 2.45 -7.63
N LEU A 373 -5.05 2.53 -6.89
CA LEU A 373 -4.67 3.74 -6.13
C LEU A 373 -4.41 4.93 -7.05
N GLY A 374 -3.76 4.70 -8.19
CA GLY A 374 -3.58 5.69 -9.24
C GLY A 374 -4.93 6.23 -9.74
N LEU A 375 -5.89 5.35 -10.03
CA LEU A 375 -7.22 5.74 -10.47
C LEU A 375 -7.95 6.56 -9.39
N LEU A 376 -7.92 6.10 -8.13
CA LEU A 376 -8.51 6.87 -7.04
C LEU A 376 -7.85 8.24 -6.89
N HIS A 377 -6.54 8.33 -7.11
CA HIS A 377 -5.80 9.57 -7.07
C HIS A 377 -6.21 10.55 -8.18
N THR A 378 -6.39 10.08 -9.42
CA THR A 378 -6.87 10.92 -10.53
C THR A 378 -8.31 11.38 -10.31
N LEU A 379 -9.12 10.59 -9.61
CA LEU A 379 -10.51 10.90 -9.29
C LEU A 379 -10.69 11.78 -8.06
N ARG A 380 -9.65 12.23 -7.35
CA ARG A 380 -9.82 13.13 -6.19
C ARG A 380 -10.53 14.42 -6.60
N ARG A 381 -11.43 14.92 -5.76
CA ARG A 381 -12.06 16.23 -6.00
C ARG A 381 -11.02 17.34 -5.77
N GLY A 382 -11.07 18.37 -6.60
CA GLY A 382 -10.46 19.65 -6.26
C GLY A 382 -11.27 20.35 -5.16
N PRO A 383 -10.75 21.42 -4.55
CA PRO A 383 -11.56 22.26 -3.67
C PRO A 383 -12.80 22.75 -4.42
N SER A 384 -13.98 22.50 -3.85
CA SER A 384 -15.27 22.88 -4.45
C SER A 384 -15.33 24.39 -4.65
N ALA A 385 -15.93 24.85 -5.76
CA ALA A 385 -16.27 26.26 -5.94
C ALA A 385 -17.17 26.78 -4.80
N ALA A 386 -18.03 25.93 -4.22
CA ALA A 386 -18.83 26.27 -3.04
C ALA A 386 -17.97 26.52 -1.79
N ALA A 387 -16.80 25.87 -1.67
CA ALA A 387 -15.85 26.16 -0.59
C ALA A 387 -15.11 27.50 -0.82
N LYS A 388 -14.93 27.92 -2.08
CA LYS A 388 -14.39 29.24 -2.43
C LYS A 388 -15.39 30.35 -2.11
N PHE A 389 -16.68 30.14 -2.35
CA PHE A 389 -17.74 31.08 -1.98
C PHE A 389 -18.04 31.10 -0.47
N GLY A 390 -17.98 29.95 0.22
CA GLY A 390 -18.16 29.87 1.68
C GLY A 390 -17.06 30.61 2.48
N MET A 391 -15.82 30.66 1.97
CA MET A 391 -14.77 31.51 2.55
C MET A 391 -14.93 32.99 2.20
N ALA A 392 -15.45 33.33 1.02
CA ALA A 392 -15.77 34.71 0.67
C ALA A 392 -16.92 35.28 1.52
N SER A 393 -17.92 34.46 1.87
CA SER A 393 -19.02 34.86 2.75
C SER A 393 -18.62 34.98 4.23
N GLN A 394 -17.48 34.41 4.65
CA GLN A 394 -16.94 34.58 6.01
C GLN A 394 -16.01 35.78 6.16
N LEU A 395 -15.78 36.54 5.08
CA LEU A 395 -15.10 37.84 5.12
C LEU A 395 -16.06 39.02 5.33
N GLY A 396 -17.37 38.77 5.35
CA GLY A 396 -18.31 39.64 6.03
C GLY A 396 -18.17 39.40 7.53
N THR A 397 -17.40 40.22 8.22
CA THR A 397 -17.30 40.16 9.69
C THR A 397 -18.70 40.23 10.32
N PRO A 398 -18.95 39.56 11.46
CA PRO A 398 -20.16 39.78 12.26
C PRO A 398 -20.38 41.27 12.60
N ALA A 399 -19.30 42.06 12.61
CA ALA A 399 -19.32 43.50 12.77
C ALA A 399 -19.97 44.27 11.60
N ALA A 400 -19.84 43.77 10.35
CA ALA A 400 -20.48 44.39 9.19
C ALA A 400 -22.00 44.13 9.17
N LEU A 401 -22.44 42.93 9.59
CA LEU A 401 -23.87 42.65 9.82
C LEU A 401 -24.43 43.44 11.02
N ALA A 402 -23.65 43.58 12.09
CA ALA A 402 -24.03 44.39 13.25
C ALA A 402 -24.11 45.89 12.93
N ALA A 403 -23.25 46.42 12.06
CA ALA A 403 -23.30 47.82 11.63
C ALA A 403 -24.52 48.10 10.73
N VAL A 404 -24.90 47.18 9.85
CA VAL A 404 -26.11 47.31 9.02
C VAL A 404 -27.39 47.16 9.86
N LEU A 405 -27.38 46.30 10.89
CA LEU A 405 -28.50 46.15 11.83
C LEU A 405 -28.61 47.30 12.85
N ALA A 406 -27.49 47.88 13.29
CA ALA A 406 -27.48 49.00 14.24
C ALA A 406 -27.92 50.33 13.60
N VAL A 407 -27.72 50.51 12.29
CA VAL A 407 -28.26 51.68 11.55
C VAL A 407 -29.77 51.53 11.32
N GLY A 408 -30.28 50.29 11.19
CA GLY A 408 -31.71 50.02 11.02
C GLY A 408 -32.55 50.27 12.28
N THR A 409 -31.98 50.13 13.48
CA THR A 409 -32.71 50.33 14.76
C THR A 409 -32.64 51.76 15.32
N ALA A 410 -31.79 52.63 14.75
CA ALA A 410 -31.68 54.03 15.17
C ALA A 410 -32.62 54.99 14.42
N VAL A 411 -33.36 54.50 13.41
CA VAL A 411 -34.26 55.34 12.57
C VAL A 411 -35.75 55.11 12.88
N THR A 412 -36.09 54.21 13.81
CA THR A 412 -37.51 53.95 14.21
C THR A 412 -37.84 54.35 15.66
N GLN A 413 -37.11 55.29 16.25
CA GLN A 413 -37.46 55.90 17.56
C GLN A 413 -37.66 57.42 17.54
N PHE A 414 -37.91 58.01 16.37
CA PHE A 414 -38.53 59.33 16.28
C PHE A 414 -39.53 59.36 15.11
N SER A 415 -40.75 58.89 15.37
CA SER A 415 -42.06 59.31 14.82
C SER A 415 -43.11 58.27 15.16
#